data_AF-A0A948CE81-F1
#
_entry.id   AF-A0A948CE81-F1
#
_cell.length_a   1.000
_cell.length_b   1.000
_cell.length_c   1.000
_cell.angle_alpha   90.00
_cell.angle_beta   90.00
_cell.angle_gamma   90.00
#
_symmetry.space_group_name_H-M   'P 1'
#
loop_
_entity.id
_entity.type
_entity.pdbx_description
1 polymer ?
#
loop_
_entity_poly.entity_id
_entity_poly.type
_entity_poly.pdbx_seq_one_letter_code
_entity_poly.pdbx_strand_id
1 'polypeptide(L)'
;MKELTYVRATSAAEAVEAVTDDPRAQYLGGGTNLTDHLKLGITTPEVLVDVSRLPLDTVEDTGTGLRIGAAVRNSDLAAHPVVRSDFPTLSRALLAGASGQIRNQATTAGNLLQRTRCVYFQDPTTPCNKREPGSGCSAIEGYGRYNAVLGASEACVAVHPSDMAVAMSALDAQVVVLGAEGERRIPLEDLHRLPGHHPERDTTLAHGELITAVELSRSGAARTSTYEKARDRASYAFAL
;
A
#
# COMPACT_ATOMS: atom_id res chain seq x y z
N MET A 1 -11.20 -12.26 -15.48
CA MET A 1 -9.73 -12.16 -15.36
C MET A 1 -9.14 -12.61 -16.68
N LYS A 2 -8.20 -11.85 -17.26
CA LYS A 2 -7.50 -12.23 -18.49
C LYS A 2 -6.44 -13.28 -18.18
N GLU A 3 -6.05 -14.05 -19.19
CA GLU A 3 -4.87 -14.91 -19.12
C GLU A 3 -3.62 -14.07 -18.86
N LEU A 4 -2.69 -14.58 -18.05
CA LEU A 4 -1.44 -13.92 -17.70
C LEU A 4 -0.35 -14.94 -17.44
N THR A 5 0.90 -14.51 -17.59
CA THR A 5 2.08 -15.29 -17.19
C THR A 5 2.39 -15.02 -15.73
N TYR A 6 2.77 -16.07 -15.01
CA TYR A 6 3.17 -15.99 -13.61
C TYR A 6 4.64 -16.41 -13.48
N VAL A 7 5.46 -15.49 -12.98
CA VAL A 7 6.90 -15.68 -12.76
C VAL A 7 7.17 -15.62 -11.27
N ARG A 8 8.04 -16.51 -10.78
CA ARG A 8 8.53 -16.49 -9.40
C ARG A 8 9.94 -15.95 -9.40
N ALA A 9 10.14 -14.76 -8.86
CA ALA A 9 11.47 -14.22 -8.70
C ALA A 9 12.23 -14.98 -7.60
N THR A 10 13.53 -15.19 -7.81
CA THR A 10 14.42 -15.82 -6.83
C THR A 10 15.25 -14.81 -6.04
N SER A 11 15.31 -13.56 -6.50
CA SER A 11 15.94 -12.44 -5.79
C SER A 11 15.21 -11.11 -6.04
N ALA A 12 15.46 -10.12 -5.20
CA ALA A 12 14.93 -8.77 -5.40
C ALA A 12 15.47 -8.12 -6.69
N ALA A 13 16.74 -8.36 -7.03
CA ALA A 13 17.35 -7.85 -8.26
C ALA A 13 16.69 -8.44 -9.52
N GLU A 14 16.47 -9.75 -9.55
CA GLU A 14 15.76 -10.43 -10.64
C GLU A 14 14.31 -9.92 -10.77
N ALA A 15 13.63 -9.68 -9.65
CA ALA A 15 12.29 -9.11 -9.66
C ALA A 15 12.27 -7.69 -10.25
N VAL A 16 13.26 -6.86 -9.90
CA VAL A 16 13.43 -5.50 -10.44
C VAL A 16 13.70 -5.54 -11.93
N GLU A 17 14.63 -6.38 -12.39
CA GLU A 17 14.93 -6.57 -13.82
C GLU A 17 13.67 -7.01 -14.59
N ALA A 18 12.99 -8.06 -14.13
CA ALA A 18 11.83 -8.63 -14.80
C ALA A 18 10.65 -7.64 -14.96
N VAL A 19 10.48 -6.70 -14.02
CA VAL A 19 9.42 -5.69 -14.13
C VAL A 19 9.90 -4.45 -14.86
N THR A 20 11.14 -4.01 -14.66
CA THR A 20 11.70 -2.82 -15.35
C THR A 20 11.63 -2.99 -16.86
N ASP A 21 11.93 -4.18 -17.37
CA ASP A 21 12.00 -4.48 -18.80
C ASP A 21 10.63 -4.74 -19.46
N ASP A 22 9.57 -4.98 -18.68
CA ASP A 22 8.23 -5.19 -19.20
C ASP A 22 7.19 -4.22 -18.60
N PRO A 23 6.71 -3.20 -19.35
CA PRO A 23 5.70 -2.26 -18.87
C PRO A 23 4.34 -2.92 -18.55
N ARG A 24 4.13 -4.18 -18.92
CA ARG A 24 2.92 -4.96 -18.66
C ARG A 24 3.07 -5.88 -17.45
N ALA A 25 4.24 -5.91 -16.81
CA ALA A 25 4.50 -6.68 -15.61
C ALA A 25 4.11 -5.92 -14.33
N GLN A 26 3.65 -6.65 -13.33
CA GLN A 26 3.39 -6.12 -11.99
C GLN A 26 3.85 -7.09 -10.90
N TYR A 27 4.28 -6.54 -9.77
CA TYR A 27 4.60 -7.34 -8.60
C TYR A 27 3.35 -7.94 -7.94
N LEU A 28 3.48 -9.19 -7.47
CA LEU A 28 2.50 -9.86 -6.64
C LEU A 28 3.10 -10.14 -5.25
N GLY A 29 2.57 -9.46 -4.24
CA GLY A 29 2.81 -9.76 -2.83
C GLY A 29 1.73 -10.69 -2.27
N GLY A 30 1.05 -10.27 -1.19
CA GLY A 30 -0.04 -11.05 -0.57
C GLY A 30 -1.33 -11.20 -1.40
N GLY A 31 -1.45 -10.50 -2.54
CA GLY A 31 -2.59 -10.60 -3.46
C GLY A 31 -3.93 -10.03 -2.97
N THR A 32 -4.03 -9.57 -1.72
CA THR A 32 -5.32 -9.18 -1.10
C THR A 32 -5.98 -7.93 -1.70
N ASN A 33 -5.24 -7.08 -2.42
CA ASN A 33 -5.79 -5.98 -3.22
C ASN A 33 -5.64 -6.21 -4.73
N LEU A 34 -4.47 -6.67 -5.19
CA LEU A 34 -4.21 -6.88 -6.61
C LEU A 34 -5.18 -7.89 -7.24
N THR A 35 -5.39 -9.04 -6.61
CA THR A 35 -6.26 -10.10 -7.16
C THR A 35 -7.73 -9.66 -7.24
N ASP A 36 -8.18 -8.78 -6.34
CA ASP A 36 -9.50 -8.15 -6.41
C ASP A 36 -9.62 -7.28 -7.68
N HIS A 37 -8.63 -6.42 -7.91
CA HIS A 37 -8.59 -5.57 -9.10
C HIS A 37 -8.45 -6.33 -10.42
N LEU A 38 -7.74 -7.48 -10.43
CA LEU A 38 -7.69 -8.38 -11.58
C LEU A 38 -9.05 -9.00 -11.93
N LYS A 39 -9.87 -9.30 -10.90
CA LYS A 39 -11.22 -9.85 -11.10
C LYS A 39 -12.18 -8.79 -11.62
N LEU A 40 -12.09 -7.58 -11.08
CA LEU A 40 -12.90 -6.43 -11.49
C LEU A 40 -12.48 -5.82 -12.83
N GLY A 41 -11.30 -6.20 -13.36
CA GLY A 41 -10.76 -5.63 -14.59
C GLY A 41 -10.23 -4.20 -14.43
N ILE A 42 -10.01 -3.76 -13.20
CA ILE A 42 -9.41 -2.45 -12.87
C ILE A 42 -7.93 -2.41 -13.26
N THR A 43 -7.26 -3.55 -13.17
CA THR A 43 -5.90 -3.73 -13.65
C THR A 43 -5.79 -5.02 -14.45
N THR A 44 -4.97 -4.99 -15.50
CA THR A 44 -4.82 -6.10 -16.45
C THR A 44 -3.36 -6.27 -16.88
N PRO A 45 -2.42 -6.54 -15.96
CA PRO A 45 -1.06 -6.91 -16.32
C PRO A 45 -1.07 -8.22 -17.14
N GLU A 46 -0.07 -8.37 -18.00
CA GLU A 46 0.15 -9.62 -18.76
C GLU A 46 1.12 -10.55 -18.04
N VAL A 47 1.93 -10.01 -17.12
CA VAL A 47 2.89 -10.76 -16.32
C VAL A 47 2.75 -10.39 -14.84
N LEU A 48 2.66 -11.38 -13.97
CA LEU A 48 2.77 -11.21 -12.53
C LEU A 48 4.10 -11.79 -12.03
N VAL A 49 4.89 -10.96 -11.37
CA VAL A 49 6.16 -11.35 -10.74
C VAL A 49 5.92 -11.51 -9.24
N ASP A 50 5.88 -12.76 -8.77
CA ASP A 50 5.70 -13.09 -7.37
C ASP A 50 6.96 -12.79 -6.57
N VAL A 51 6.83 -11.86 -5.62
CA VAL A 51 7.87 -11.43 -4.68
C VAL A 51 7.60 -11.92 -3.25
N SER A 52 6.49 -12.64 -3.03
CA SER A 52 6.04 -13.06 -1.69
C SER A 52 6.92 -14.12 -1.03
N ARG A 53 7.86 -14.71 -1.77
CA ARG A 53 8.82 -15.73 -1.31
C ARG A 53 10.24 -15.21 -1.18
N LEU A 54 10.49 -13.96 -1.56
CA LEU A 54 11.79 -13.35 -1.34
C LEU A 54 12.02 -13.20 0.17
N PRO A 55 13.28 -13.29 0.65
CA PRO A 55 13.62 -13.16 2.07
C PRO A 55 13.55 -11.70 2.53
N LEU A 56 12.36 -11.10 2.42
CA LEU A 56 12.01 -9.73 2.78
C LEU A 56 10.94 -9.72 3.88
N ASP A 57 10.89 -10.77 4.70
CA ASP A 57 9.86 -11.06 5.69
C ASP A 57 10.37 -10.97 7.15
N THR A 58 11.52 -10.32 7.35
CA THR A 58 12.12 -10.10 8.66
C THR A 58 11.75 -8.75 9.26
N VAL A 59 11.72 -8.68 10.59
CA VAL A 59 11.71 -7.42 11.35
C VAL A 59 13.01 -7.38 12.14
N GLU A 60 13.88 -6.44 11.80
CA GLU A 60 15.22 -6.32 12.34
C GLU A 60 15.33 -5.12 13.28
N ASP A 61 15.86 -5.33 14.47
CA ASP A 61 16.19 -4.26 15.41
C ASP A 61 17.54 -3.66 15.03
N THR A 62 17.55 -2.36 14.71
CA THR A 62 18.77 -1.63 14.33
C THR A 62 19.47 -0.97 15.53
N GLY A 63 18.95 -1.17 16.74
CA GLY A 63 19.34 -0.46 17.96
C GLY A 63 18.69 0.92 18.08
N THR A 64 18.64 1.69 17.00
CA THR A 64 18.00 3.01 16.94
C THR A 64 16.54 2.96 16.45
N GLY A 65 16.09 1.82 15.95
CA GLY A 65 14.84 1.70 15.24
C GLY A 65 14.49 0.27 14.84
N LEU A 66 13.62 0.15 13.84
CA LEU A 66 13.31 -1.12 13.19
C LEU A 66 13.50 -0.99 11.67
N ARG A 67 14.03 -2.05 11.05
CA ARG A 67 13.90 -2.29 9.61
C ARG A 67 12.88 -3.40 9.41
N ILE A 68 11.75 -3.07 8.78
CA ILE A 68 10.62 -3.97 8.55
C ILE A 68 10.62 -4.38 7.09
N GLY A 69 10.83 -5.65 6.81
CA GLY A 69 10.80 -6.18 5.45
C GLY A 69 9.46 -5.99 4.73
N ALA A 70 9.52 -5.79 3.42
CA ALA A 70 8.36 -5.54 2.55
C ALA A 70 7.33 -6.69 2.51
N ALA A 71 7.78 -7.92 2.74
CA ALA A 71 6.97 -9.14 2.73
C ALA A 71 6.48 -9.58 4.11
N VAL A 72 6.88 -8.88 5.20
CA VAL A 72 6.36 -9.14 6.55
C VAL A 72 4.83 -9.09 6.53
N ARG A 73 4.18 -10.11 7.10
CA ARG A 73 2.71 -10.15 7.16
C ARG A 73 2.19 -9.13 8.17
N ASN A 74 1.06 -8.51 7.84
CA ASN A 74 0.43 -7.51 8.72
C ASN A 74 0.12 -8.08 10.12
N SER A 75 -0.31 -9.35 10.22
CA SER A 75 -0.55 -10.00 11.51
C SER A 75 0.73 -10.19 12.32
N ASP A 76 1.82 -10.61 11.68
CA ASP A 76 3.10 -10.85 12.33
C ASP A 76 3.72 -9.53 12.81
N LEU A 77 3.64 -8.49 11.96
CA LEU A 77 4.10 -7.15 12.32
C LEU A 77 3.31 -6.58 13.51
N ALA A 78 1.98 -6.76 13.52
CA ALA A 78 1.14 -6.30 14.61
C ALA A 78 1.43 -7.06 15.93
N ALA A 79 1.80 -8.34 15.84
CA ALA A 79 2.11 -9.18 16.98
C ALA A 79 3.56 -9.04 17.49
N HIS A 80 4.45 -8.46 16.67
CA HIS A 80 5.88 -8.36 16.97
C HIS A 80 6.13 -7.64 18.31
N PRO A 81 6.89 -8.24 19.25
CA PRO A 81 7.05 -7.69 20.61
C PRO A 81 7.56 -6.25 20.63
N VAL A 82 8.59 -5.94 19.83
CA VAL A 82 9.15 -4.59 19.75
C VAL A 82 8.17 -3.59 19.13
N VAL A 83 7.35 -4.01 18.16
CA VAL A 83 6.34 -3.13 17.57
C VAL A 83 5.27 -2.79 18.59
N ARG A 84 4.85 -3.77 19.40
CA ARG A 84 3.85 -3.56 20.46
C ARG A 84 4.36 -2.66 21.59
N SER A 85 5.64 -2.76 21.95
CA SER A 85 6.23 -1.96 23.03
C SER A 85 6.68 -0.58 22.59
N ASP A 86 7.31 -0.49 21.42
CA ASP A 86 8.04 0.71 21.00
C ASP A 86 7.26 1.53 19.96
N PHE A 87 6.34 0.88 19.24
CA PHE A 87 5.53 1.49 18.17
C PHE A 87 4.03 1.11 18.29
N PRO A 88 3.39 1.28 19.48
CA PRO A 88 2.04 0.79 19.72
C PRO A 88 0.98 1.30 18.73
N THR A 89 1.10 2.52 18.19
CA THR A 89 0.20 3.02 17.14
C THR A 89 0.20 2.14 15.88
N LEU A 90 1.36 1.62 15.46
CA LEU A 90 1.47 0.75 14.29
C LEU A 90 0.75 -0.58 14.51
N SER A 91 0.99 -1.23 15.66
CA SER A 91 0.30 -2.47 16.03
C SER A 91 -1.22 -2.26 16.07
N ARG A 92 -1.68 -1.16 16.70
CA ARG A 92 -3.11 -0.85 16.80
C ARG A 92 -3.75 -0.55 15.45
N ALA A 93 -3.08 0.21 14.58
CA ALA A 93 -3.56 0.51 13.24
C ALA A 93 -3.72 -0.76 12.38
N LEU A 94 -2.74 -1.66 12.43
CA LEU A 94 -2.80 -2.96 11.76
C LEU A 94 -4.00 -3.78 12.25
N LEU A 95 -4.22 -3.86 13.57
CA LEU A 95 -5.32 -4.64 14.16
C LEU A 95 -6.71 -4.02 13.92
N ALA A 96 -6.79 -2.69 13.75
CA ALA A 96 -8.01 -1.97 13.44
C ALA A 96 -8.49 -2.18 11.99
N GLY A 97 -7.59 -2.56 11.09
CA GLY A 97 -7.85 -2.77 9.66
C GLY A 97 -8.19 -4.21 9.28
N ALA A 98 -9.08 -4.38 8.29
CA ALA A 98 -9.41 -5.66 7.66
C ALA A 98 -9.86 -6.79 8.62
N SER A 99 -9.75 -8.05 8.18
CA SER A 99 -9.99 -9.26 8.97
C SER A 99 -8.69 -10.00 9.25
N GLY A 100 -8.71 -10.99 10.17
CA GLY A 100 -7.53 -11.79 10.47
C GLY A 100 -6.98 -12.52 9.24
N GLN A 101 -7.85 -13.08 8.40
CA GLN A 101 -7.48 -13.78 7.17
C GLN A 101 -6.76 -12.85 6.19
N ILE A 102 -7.27 -11.63 6.01
CA ILE A 102 -6.63 -10.64 5.14
C ILE A 102 -5.28 -10.23 5.73
N ARG A 103 -5.19 -9.97 7.04
CA ARG A 103 -3.92 -9.57 7.68
C ARG A 103 -2.86 -10.68 7.67
N ASN A 104 -3.27 -11.94 7.69
CA ASN A 104 -2.36 -13.07 7.55
C ASN A 104 -1.75 -13.19 6.14
N GLN A 105 -2.34 -12.53 5.14
CA GLN A 105 -1.86 -12.57 3.75
C GLN A 105 -1.26 -11.23 3.32
N ALA A 106 -1.85 -10.11 3.72
CA ALA A 106 -1.36 -8.78 3.40
C ALA A 106 0.07 -8.56 3.93
N THR A 107 0.90 -7.94 3.10
CA THR A 107 2.30 -7.64 3.42
C THR A 107 2.49 -6.15 3.64
N THR A 108 3.59 -5.75 4.28
CA THR A 108 3.96 -4.34 4.50
C THR A 108 3.89 -3.52 3.21
N ALA A 109 4.62 -3.90 2.16
CA ALA A 109 4.61 -3.14 0.90
C ALA A 109 3.23 -3.19 0.22
N GLY A 110 2.57 -4.35 0.19
CA GLY A 110 1.24 -4.48 -0.42
C GLY A 110 0.18 -3.63 0.28
N ASN A 111 0.31 -3.40 1.58
CA ASN A 111 -0.58 -2.53 2.35
C ASN A 111 -0.35 -1.05 2.03
N LEU A 112 0.90 -0.62 1.88
CA LEU A 112 1.24 0.75 1.45
C LEU A 112 0.79 1.04 0.01
N LEU A 113 0.75 0.01 -0.86
CA LEU A 113 0.39 0.16 -2.27
C LEU A 113 -1.08 -0.20 -2.58
N GLN A 114 -1.92 -0.39 -1.56
CA GLN A 114 -3.33 -0.70 -1.80
C GLN A 114 -4.05 0.52 -2.39
N ARG A 115 -4.92 0.30 -3.38
CA ARG A 115 -5.66 1.41 -4.01
C ARG A 115 -6.96 1.74 -3.28
N THR A 116 -7.54 2.87 -3.64
CA THR A 116 -8.76 3.42 -3.07
C THR A 116 -9.96 2.47 -3.14
N ARG A 117 -10.92 2.68 -2.24
CA ARG A 117 -12.21 1.97 -2.16
C ARG A 117 -13.38 2.78 -2.71
N CYS A 118 -13.09 3.85 -3.45
CA CYS A 118 -14.12 4.62 -4.16
C CYS A 118 -14.97 3.69 -5.03
N VAL A 119 -16.29 3.70 -4.81
CA VAL A 119 -17.22 2.80 -5.49
C VAL A 119 -17.21 2.98 -7.01
N TYR A 120 -17.01 4.21 -7.48
CA TYR A 120 -16.88 4.54 -8.91
C TYR A 120 -15.56 4.09 -9.52
N PHE A 121 -14.48 4.09 -8.72
CA PHE A 121 -13.22 3.52 -9.16
C PHE A 121 -13.34 2.01 -9.36
N GLN A 122 -14.06 1.33 -8.45
CA GLN A 122 -14.25 -0.12 -8.47
C GLN A 122 -15.29 -0.60 -9.50
N ASP A 123 -16.19 0.27 -9.95
CA ASP A 123 -17.12 -0.01 -11.05
C ASP A 123 -16.52 0.48 -12.39
N PRO A 124 -16.07 -0.44 -13.28
CA PRO A 124 -15.46 -0.08 -14.54
C PRO A 124 -16.41 0.64 -15.52
N THR A 125 -17.72 0.62 -15.27
CA THR A 125 -18.74 1.24 -16.14
C THR A 125 -18.94 2.74 -15.88
N THR A 126 -18.39 3.27 -14.78
CA THR A 126 -18.59 4.66 -14.38
C THR A 126 -17.38 5.55 -14.72
N PRO A 127 -17.56 6.82 -15.13
CA PRO A 127 -16.45 7.73 -15.37
C PRO A 127 -15.50 7.89 -14.17
N CYS A 128 -14.20 7.71 -14.38
CA CYS A 128 -13.18 7.78 -13.33
C CYS A 128 -11.78 8.14 -13.86
N ASN A 129 -11.35 9.40 -13.65
CA ASN A 129 -10.02 9.89 -14.04
C ASN A 129 -8.85 9.06 -13.50
N LYS A 130 -9.00 8.42 -12.33
CA LYS A 130 -7.97 7.55 -11.72
C LYS A 130 -7.80 6.21 -12.48
N ARG A 131 -8.80 5.80 -13.26
CA ARG A 131 -8.74 4.61 -14.12
C ARG A 131 -8.48 4.97 -15.58
N GLU A 132 -9.15 5.99 -16.08
CA GLU A 132 -9.03 6.50 -17.45
C GLU A 132 -8.94 8.03 -17.42
N PRO A 133 -7.74 8.61 -17.57
CA PRO A 133 -7.53 10.05 -17.53
C PRO A 133 -8.44 10.82 -18.51
N GLY A 134 -9.11 11.86 -18.02
CA GLY A 134 -10.02 12.69 -18.82
C GLY A 134 -11.46 12.18 -18.89
N SER A 135 -11.76 10.99 -18.38
CA SER A 135 -13.14 10.47 -18.35
C SER A 135 -14.06 11.22 -17.39
N GLY A 136 -13.52 11.92 -16.39
CA GLY A 136 -14.27 12.63 -15.34
C GLY A 136 -14.26 11.92 -13.98
N CYS A 137 -14.82 12.55 -12.95
CA CYS A 137 -14.90 11.97 -11.61
C CYS A 137 -16.34 11.88 -11.11
N SER A 138 -16.94 10.70 -11.25
CA SER A 138 -18.33 10.45 -10.81
C SER A 138 -18.56 10.68 -9.31
N ALA A 139 -17.50 10.65 -8.49
CA ALA A 139 -17.60 10.82 -7.04
C ALA A 139 -17.85 12.27 -6.60
N ILE A 140 -17.55 13.28 -7.45
CA ILE A 140 -17.67 14.70 -7.07
C ILE A 140 -19.14 15.10 -6.93
N GLU A 141 -19.98 14.73 -7.90
CA GLU A 141 -21.41 15.04 -7.90
C GLU A 141 -22.30 13.84 -7.49
N GLY A 142 -21.68 12.67 -7.31
CA GLY A 142 -22.35 11.44 -6.92
C GLY A 142 -22.38 11.20 -5.41
N TYR A 143 -22.25 9.92 -5.03
CA TYR A 143 -22.20 9.50 -3.64
C TYR A 143 -20.84 9.82 -3.02
N GLY A 144 -20.75 10.99 -2.39
CA GLY A 144 -19.50 11.53 -1.85
C GLY A 144 -19.22 11.26 -0.36
N ARG A 145 -19.98 10.39 0.32
CA ARG A 145 -19.84 10.16 1.79
C ARG A 145 -18.40 9.83 2.22
N TYR A 146 -17.65 9.13 1.38
CA TYR A 146 -16.29 8.64 1.66
C TYR A 146 -15.21 9.43 0.91
N ASN A 147 -15.55 10.61 0.38
CA ASN A 147 -14.62 11.44 -0.35
C ASN A 147 -13.62 12.12 0.58
N ALA A 148 -12.43 12.38 0.05
CA ALA A 148 -11.42 13.15 0.73
C ALA A 148 -11.90 14.60 0.92
N VAL A 149 -11.81 15.09 2.16
CA VAL A 149 -12.10 16.49 2.52
C VAL A 149 -10.84 17.37 2.46
N LEU A 150 -9.66 16.75 2.47
CA LEU A 150 -8.35 17.41 2.38
C LEU A 150 -7.53 16.77 1.27
N GLY A 151 -6.72 17.59 0.57
CA GLY A 151 -5.82 17.11 -0.47
C GLY A 151 -6.51 16.61 -1.74
N ALA A 152 -7.83 16.80 -1.88
CA ALA A 152 -8.56 16.48 -3.09
C ALA A 152 -8.25 17.47 -4.24
N SER A 153 -8.63 17.11 -5.47
CA SER A 153 -8.62 18.01 -6.62
C SER A 153 -9.92 17.89 -7.42
N GLU A 154 -10.12 18.80 -8.37
CA GLU A 154 -11.21 18.71 -9.34
C GLU A 154 -11.16 17.42 -10.17
N ALA A 155 -10.01 16.77 -10.27
CA ALA A 155 -9.85 15.52 -11.02
C ALA A 155 -10.19 14.29 -10.18
N CYS A 156 -10.01 14.32 -8.85
CA CYS A 156 -10.23 13.17 -7.99
C CYS A 156 -10.35 13.53 -6.50
N VAL A 157 -11.30 12.89 -5.84
CA VAL A 157 -11.63 13.03 -4.40
C VAL A 157 -11.44 11.73 -3.63
N ALA A 158 -10.60 10.81 -4.14
CA ALA A 158 -10.41 9.49 -3.54
C ALA A 158 -9.50 9.53 -2.30
N VAL A 159 -9.83 8.72 -1.29
CA VAL A 159 -9.02 8.54 -0.07
C VAL A 159 -8.11 7.32 -0.18
N HIS A 160 -6.89 7.41 0.35
CA HIS A 160 -6.01 6.26 0.57
C HIS A 160 -6.49 5.47 1.80
N PRO A 161 -6.82 4.17 1.68
CA PRO A 161 -7.63 3.48 2.70
C PRO A 161 -6.81 2.82 3.81
N SER A 162 -5.47 2.93 3.79
CA SER A 162 -4.61 2.19 4.71
C SER A 162 -4.53 2.82 6.09
N ASP A 163 -4.99 2.08 7.11
CA ASP A 163 -4.76 2.42 8.51
C ASP A 163 -3.24 2.38 8.85
N MET A 164 -2.50 1.42 8.28
CA MET A 164 -1.07 1.24 8.52
C MET A 164 -0.24 2.41 7.98
N ALA A 165 -0.57 2.92 6.79
CA ALA A 165 0.14 4.06 6.21
C ALA A 165 -0.02 5.32 7.06
N VAL A 166 -1.19 5.53 7.69
CA VAL A 166 -1.40 6.64 8.64
C VAL A 166 -0.45 6.51 9.84
N ALA A 167 -0.40 5.34 10.46
CA ALA A 167 0.50 5.12 11.60
C ALA A 167 1.98 5.25 11.22
N MET A 168 2.39 4.72 10.06
CA MET A 168 3.77 4.85 9.59
C MET A 168 4.13 6.30 9.23
N SER A 169 3.18 7.08 8.69
CA SER A 169 3.43 8.50 8.36
C SER A 169 3.64 9.31 9.63
N ALA A 170 2.82 9.07 10.66
CA ALA A 170 2.98 9.70 11.97
C ALA A 170 4.25 9.27 12.72
N LEU A 171 4.94 8.22 12.25
CA LEU A 171 6.21 7.72 12.77
C LEU A 171 7.41 8.11 11.88
N ASP A 172 7.22 9.03 10.93
CA ASP A 172 8.24 9.51 10.00
C ASP A 172 8.95 8.37 9.24
N ALA A 173 8.18 7.34 8.88
CA ALA A 173 8.73 6.13 8.25
C ALA A 173 9.47 6.44 6.95
N GLN A 174 10.57 5.73 6.71
CA GLN A 174 11.33 5.77 5.47
C GLN A 174 11.08 4.48 4.68
N VAL A 175 10.59 4.61 3.45
CA VAL A 175 10.35 3.48 2.54
C VAL A 175 11.64 3.21 1.77
N VAL A 176 12.14 1.98 1.88
CA VAL A 176 13.35 1.54 1.19
C VAL A 176 12.96 0.85 -0.10
N VAL A 177 13.52 1.34 -1.20
CA VAL A 177 13.14 0.96 -2.57
C VAL A 177 14.38 0.54 -3.33
N LEU A 178 14.29 -0.59 -4.03
CA LEU A 178 15.30 -1.06 -4.97
C LEU A 178 14.77 -0.83 -6.39
N GLY A 179 15.54 -0.12 -7.22
CA GLY A 179 15.30 0.03 -8.66
C GLY A 179 16.54 -0.37 -9.47
N ALA A 180 16.48 -0.19 -10.78
CA ALA A 180 17.59 -0.51 -11.70
C ALA A 180 18.89 0.28 -11.38
N GLU A 181 18.74 1.49 -10.83
CA GLU A 181 19.88 2.35 -10.44
C GLU A 181 20.39 2.10 -9.01
N GLY A 182 19.78 1.16 -8.28
CA GLY A 182 20.17 0.80 -6.91
C GLY A 182 19.10 1.10 -5.86
N GLU A 183 19.52 1.12 -4.59
CA GLU A 183 18.64 1.38 -3.45
C GLU A 183 18.49 2.88 -3.17
N ARG A 184 17.26 3.33 -2.91
CA ARG A 184 16.96 4.67 -2.38
C ARG A 184 15.96 4.63 -1.24
N ARG A 185 15.89 5.72 -0.50
CA ARG A 185 14.94 5.95 0.61
C ARG A 185 13.97 7.06 0.22
N ILE A 186 12.69 6.86 0.54
CA ILE A 186 11.61 7.81 0.29
C ILE A 186 10.90 8.04 1.63
N PRO A 187 10.83 9.26 2.16
CA PRO A 187 9.93 9.56 3.28
C PRO A 187 8.52 9.09 2.95
N LEU A 188 7.80 8.44 3.86
CA LEU A 188 6.50 7.87 3.54
C LEU A 188 5.49 8.94 3.09
N GLU A 189 5.60 10.17 3.62
CA GLU A 189 4.83 11.33 3.18
C GLU A 189 5.05 11.70 1.70
N ASP A 190 6.22 11.37 1.15
CA ASP A 190 6.57 11.58 -0.26
C ASP A 190 6.28 10.36 -1.14
N LEU A 191 5.93 9.20 -0.55
CA LEU A 191 5.54 8.02 -1.33
C LEU A 191 4.21 8.25 -2.03
N HIS A 192 3.18 8.68 -1.28
CA HIS A 192 1.82 8.86 -1.78
C HIS A 192 1.62 10.26 -2.36
N ARG A 193 1.05 10.34 -3.55
CA ARG A 193 0.86 11.61 -4.26
C ARG A 193 -0.52 12.19 -3.99
N LEU A 194 -0.59 13.52 -3.87
CA LEU A 194 -1.85 14.23 -4.10
C LEU A 194 -2.31 14.02 -5.55
N PRO A 195 -3.63 13.91 -5.82
CA PRO A 195 -4.15 13.58 -7.14
C PRO A 195 -3.78 14.62 -8.21
N GLY A 196 -3.86 15.91 -7.88
CA GLY A 196 -3.61 16.99 -8.84
C GLY A 196 -4.40 16.77 -10.15
N HIS A 197 -3.71 16.86 -11.28
CA HIS A 197 -4.25 16.51 -12.61
C HIS A 197 -3.92 15.07 -13.06
N HIS A 198 -3.18 14.32 -12.25
CA HIS A 198 -2.71 12.96 -12.58
C HIS A 198 -3.13 11.94 -11.51
N PRO A 199 -4.46 11.77 -11.28
CA PRO A 199 -4.96 10.88 -10.23
C PRO A 199 -4.74 9.40 -10.55
N GLU A 200 -4.41 9.02 -11.79
CA GLU A 200 -4.06 7.65 -12.18
C GLU A 200 -2.77 7.14 -11.51
N ARG A 201 -1.92 8.06 -11.03
CA ARG A 201 -0.65 7.76 -10.36
C ARG A 201 -0.77 7.97 -8.85
N ASP A 202 -0.88 6.87 -8.10
CA ASP A 202 -1.05 6.90 -6.64
C ASP A 202 0.26 7.18 -5.87
N THR A 203 1.42 6.83 -6.44
CA THR A 203 2.73 6.96 -5.76
C THR A 203 3.81 7.61 -6.62
N THR A 204 4.94 7.97 -5.99
CA THR A 204 6.18 8.48 -6.63
C THR A 204 7.15 7.39 -7.07
N LEU A 205 6.75 6.11 -6.97
CA LEU A 205 7.56 4.99 -7.47
C LEU A 205 7.64 5.04 -8.99
N ALA A 206 8.83 4.82 -9.52
CA ALA A 206 9.03 4.54 -10.94
C ALA A 206 8.58 3.11 -11.25
N HIS A 207 8.28 2.84 -12.53
CA HIS A 207 8.02 1.47 -12.98
C HIS A 207 9.25 0.59 -12.72
N GLY A 208 9.05 -0.63 -12.25
CA GLY A 208 10.13 -1.55 -11.87
C GLY A 208 10.74 -1.33 -10.49
N GLU A 209 10.38 -0.26 -9.77
CA GLU A 209 10.83 -0.08 -8.39
C GLU A 209 10.11 -1.01 -7.42
N LEU A 210 10.89 -1.75 -6.63
CA LEU A 210 10.43 -2.69 -5.62
C LEU A 210 10.67 -2.12 -4.22
N ILE A 211 9.60 -1.94 -3.43
CA ILE A 211 9.75 -1.69 -1.99
C ILE A 211 10.35 -2.95 -1.35
N THR A 212 11.49 -2.82 -0.67
CA THR A 212 12.19 -3.92 0.00
C THR A 212 12.05 -3.88 1.52
N ALA A 213 11.90 -2.69 2.10
CA ALA A 213 11.68 -2.51 3.52
C ALA A 213 11.02 -1.16 3.87
N VAL A 214 10.64 -1.00 5.14
CA VAL A 214 10.29 0.26 5.79
C VAL A 214 11.14 0.41 7.04
N GLU A 215 11.79 1.56 7.21
CA GLU A 215 12.62 1.89 8.37
C GLU A 215 11.85 2.85 9.30
N LEU A 216 11.85 2.56 10.60
CA LEU A 216 11.24 3.37 11.66
C LEU A 216 12.29 3.75 12.70
N SER A 217 12.23 4.98 13.22
CA SER A 217 13.11 5.43 14.30
C SER A 217 12.41 5.38 15.65
N ARG A 218 13.11 4.91 16.69
CA ARG A 218 12.58 4.98 18.07
C ARG A 218 12.50 6.44 18.53
N SER A 219 11.41 6.79 19.17
CA SER A 219 11.26 8.09 19.84
C SER A 219 10.33 7.98 21.05
N GLY A 220 10.38 8.94 21.96
CA GLY A 220 9.44 9.01 23.08
C GLY A 220 7.99 9.06 22.60
N ALA A 221 7.73 9.86 21.57
CA ALA A 221 6.40 9.99 20.95
C ALA A 221 5.93 8.67 20.33
N ALA A 222 6.80 7.94 19.62
CA ALA A 222 6.48 6.63 19.07
C ALA A 222 6.02 5.66 20.17
N ARG A 223 6.73 5.63 21.30
CA ARG A 223 6.42 4.74 22.44
C ARG A 223 5.12 5.09 23.16
N THR A 224 4.73 6.36 23.18
CA THR A 224 3.50 6.84 23.85
C THR A 224 2.42 7.21 22.85
N SER A 225 2.25 6.38 21.81
CA SER A 225 1.30 6.60 20.72
C SER A 225 0.08 5.66 20.79
N THR A 226 -1.01 6.04 20.13
CA THR A 226 -2.21 5.19 19.97
C THR A 226 -2.79 5.37 18.57
N TYR A 227 -3.81 4.58 18.24
CA TYR A 227 -4.57 4.67 17.00
C TYR A 227 -6.05 4.50 17.32
N GLU A 228 -6.87 5.45 16.87
CA GLU A 228 -8.32 5.45 17.03
C GLU A 228 -8.98 5.47 15.65
N LYS A 229 -9.98 4.61 15.45
CA LYS A 229 -10.65 4.44 14.14
C LYS A 229 -12.16 4.57 14.27
N ALA A 230 -12.71 5.65 13.72
CA ALA A 230 -14.14 5.82 13.56
C ALA A 230 -14.64 5.06 12.32
N ARG A 231 -15.78 4.37 12.45
CA ARG A 231 -16.40 3.56 11.39
C ARG A 231 -17.86 3.29 11.69
N ASP A 232 -18.66 3.09 10.63
CA ASP A 232 -20.11 2.84 10.75
C ASP A 232 -20.44 1.55 11.52
N ARG A 233 -19.55 0.53 11.47
CA ARG A 233 -19.73 -0.76 12.15
C ARG A 233 -18.49 -1.16 12.94
N ALA A 234 -18.68 -1.98 13.98
CA ALA A 234 -17.66 -2.27 14.98
C ALA A 234 -16.37 -2.94 14.46
N SER A 235 -16.39 -3.65 13.33
CA SER A 235 -15.21 -4.30 12.74
C SER A 235 -15.37 -4.50 11.22
N TYR A 236 -14.28 -4.89 10.56
CA TYR A 236 -14.23 -5.21 9.13
C TYR A 236 -14.77 -4.08 8.24
N ALA A 237 -14.40 -2.82 8.55
CA ALA A 237 -14.72 -1.65 7.75
C ALA A 237 -13.51 -0.71 7.70
N PHE A 238 -13.42 0.07 6.63
CA PHE A 238 -12.47 1.18 6.50
C PHE A 238 -12.86 2.33 7.44
N ALA A 239 -11.94 3.27 7.64
CA ALA A 239 -12.21 4.47 8.44
C ALA A 239 -13.21 5.38 7.69
N LEU A 240 -14.03 6.11 8.45
CA LEU A 240 -14.92 7.17 7.95
C LEU A 240 -14.15 8.46 7.63
#